data_AF-A0A3M1GSE1-F1
#
_entry.id   AF-A0A3M1GSE1-F1
#
_cell.length_a   1.000
_cell.length_b   1.000
_cell.length_c   1.000
_cell.angle_alpha   90.00
_cell.angle_beta   90.00
_cell.angle_gamma   90.00
#
_symmetry.space_group_name_H-M   'P 1'
#
loop_
_entity.id
_entity.type
_entity.pdbx_description
1 polymer ?
#
loop_
_entity_poly.entity_id
_entity_poly.type
_entity_poly.pdbx_seq_one_letter_code
_entity_poly.pdbx_strand_id
1 'polypeptide(L)'
;MADKLWQVLLKTALETEEYEITCLECFNLLDQYADLLLEGADPAELLPSVQQHLNHCPACTQEFETLLFMLQKAAREADIL
;
A
#
# COMPACT_ATOMS: atom_id res chain seq x y z
N MET A 1 19.97 18.71 22.70
CA MET A 1 19.21 18.12 21.57
C MET A 1 20.10 17.44 20.52
N ALA A 2 21.31 16.96 20.86
CA ALA A 2 22.14 16.12 19.97
C ALA A 2 22.11 14.62 20.36
N ASP A 3 21.42 14.28 21.45
CA ASP A 3 21.61 13.01 22.17
C ASP A 3 20.82 11.81 21.59
N LYS A 4 19.90 12.08 20.66
CA LYS A 4 19.07 11.02 20.04
C LYS A 4 19.26 10.90 18.53
N LEU A 5 20.08 11.76 17.91
CA LEU A 5 20.28 11.72 16.46
C LEU A 5 20.85 10.38 16.03
N TRP A 6 21.80 9.84 16.80
CA TRP A 6 22.37 8.52 16.53
C TRP A 6 21.32 7.41 16.68
N GLN A 7 20.40 7.49 17.64
CA GLN A 7 19.33 6.50 17.82
C GLN A 7 18.39 6.49 16.62
N VAL A 8 18.07 7.67 16.10
CA VAL A 8 17.24 7.81 14.89
C VAL A 8 17.95 7.24 13.67
N LEU A 9 19.21 7.63 13.44
CA LEU A 9 20.00 7.13 12.32
C LEU A 9 20.19 5.60 12.38
N LEU A 10 20.39 5.04 13.57
CA LEU A 10 20.57 3.61 13.76
C LEU A 10 19.26 2.84 13.57
N LYS A 11 18.12 3.40 14.00
CA LYS A 11 16.79 2.83 13.73
C LYS A 11 16.53 2.77 12.22
N THR A 12 16.75 3.87 11.51
CA THR A 12 16.55 3.93 10.05
C THR A 12 17.54 3.03 9.29
N ALA A 13 18.78 2.88 9.76
CA ALA A 13 19.75 2.00 9.11
C ALA A 13 19.48 0.50 9.36
N LEU A 14 18.80 0.16 10.46
CA LEU A 14 18.44 -1.21 10.84
C LEU A 14 17.00 -1.59 10.47
N GLU A 15 16.20 -0.64 9.98
CA GLU A 15 14.96 -0.89 9.25
C GLU A 15 15.31 -1.52 7.89
N THR A 16 15.83 -2.75 7.92
CA THR A 16 15.83 -3.66 6.78
C THR A 16 14.52 -4.40 6.82
N GLU A 17 13.56 -3.95 6.02
CA GLU A 17 12.23 -4.53 6.03
C GLU A 17 12.26 -5.92 5.37
N GLU A 18 11.85 -6.96 6.12
CA GLU A 18 11.87 -8.37 5.68
C GLU A 18 10.89 -8.67 4.52
N TYR A 19 10.10 -7.69 4.09
CA TYR A 19 9.01 -7.86 3.13
C TYR A 19 9.13 -6.93 1.91
N GLU A 20 10.31 -6.84 1.31
CA GLU A 20 10.51 -6.15 0.04
C GLU A 20 9.89 -6.94 -1.12
N ILE A 21 8.64 -6.65 -1.45
CA ILE A 21 8.08 -7.03 -2.75
C ILE A 21 8.51 -6.02 -3.82
N THR A 22 8.74 -6.51 -5.02
CA THR A 22 9.02 -5.69 -6.20
C THR A 22 7.76 -4.92 -6.63
N CYS A 23 7.93 -3.88 -7.46
CA CYS A 23 6.78 -3.19 -8.04
C CYS A 23 5.85 -4.16 -8.79
N LEU A 24 6.40 -5.12 -9.54
CA LEU A 24 5.61 -6.09 -10.29
C LEU A 24 4.78 -7.00 -9.38
N GLU A 25 5.36 -7.48 -8.29
CA GLU A 25 4.62 -8.26 -7.29
C GLU A 25 3.55 -7.42 -6.60
N CYS A 26 3.84 -6.16 -6.27
CA CYS A 26 2.86 -5.22 -5.76
C CYS A 26 1.69 -5.03 -6.73
N PHE A 27 1.98 -4.76 -8.01
CA PHE A 27 0.98 -4.60 -9.07
C PHE A 27 0.04 -5.82 -9.18
N ASN A 28 0.58 -7.04 -9.13
CA ASN A 28 -0.20 -8.27 -9.20
C ASN A 28 -1.13 -8.47 -8.00
N LEU A 29 -0.89 -7.77 -6.89
CA LEU A 29 -1.68 -7.86 -5.65
C LEU A 29 -2.62 -6.66 -5.46
N LEU A 30 -2.53 -5.61 -6.30
CA LEU A 30 -3.34 -4.38 -6.10
C LEU A 30 -4.84 -4.63 -6.22
N ASP A 31 -5.27 -5.52 -7.12
CA ASP A 31 -6.68 -5.89 -7.26
C ASP A 31 -7.22 -6.50 -5.96
N GLN A 32 -6.49 -7.49 -5.41
CA GLN A 32 -6.84 -8.12 -4.14
C GLN A 32 -6.82 -7.12 -2.97
N TYR A 33 -5.82 -6.23 -2.96
CA TYR A 33 -5.70 -5.19 -1.94
C TYR A 33 -6.89 -4.21 -1.97
N ALA A 34 -7.33 -3.83 -3.17
CA ALA A 34 -8.50 -2.96 -3.37
C ALA A 34 -9.81 -3.65 -2.97
N ASP A 35 -9.98 -4.92 -3.33
CA ASP A 35 -11.16 -5.70 -2.97
C ASP A 35 -11.33 -5.81 -1.45
N LEU A 36 -10.25 -6.16 -0.74
CA LEU A 36 -10.25 -6.21 0.73
C LEU A 36 -10.65 -4.87 1.35
N LEU A 37 -10.16 -3.76 0.80
CA LEU A 37 -10.52 -2.42 1.26
C LEU A 37 -12.01 -2.12 1.03
N LEU A 38 -12.55 -2.49 -0.13
CA LEU A 38 -13.96 -2.28 -0.49
C LEU A 38 -14.91 -3.18 0.31
N GLU A 39 -14.47 -4.37 0.71
CA GLU A 39 -15.19 -5.28 1.61
C GLU A 39 -15.16 -4.81 3.07
N GLY A 40 -14.38 -3.77 3.39
CA GLY A 40 -14.25 -3.22 4.74
C GLY A 40 -13.28 -3.99 5.64
N ALA A 41 -12.44 -4.85 5.07
CA ALA A 41 -11.31 -5.46 5.77
C ALA A 41 -10.16 -4.45 5.90
N ASP A 42 -9.16 -4.78 6.73
CA ASP A 42 -7.90 -4.05 6.78
C ASP A 42 -6.85 -4.74 5.89
N PRO A 43 -6.64 -4.26 4.64
CA PRO A 43 -5.66 -4.86 3.75
C PRO A 43 -4.22 -4.66 4.24
N ALA A 44 -3.94 -3.69 5.12
CA ALA A 44 -2.61 -3.51 5.69
C ALA A 44 -2.25 -4.62 6.69
N GLU A 45 -3.24 -5.20 7.38
CA GLU A 45 -3.02 -6.36 8.24
C GLU A 45 -2.88 -7.67 7.43
N LEU A 46 -3.62 -7.78 6.33
CA LEU A 46 -3.68 -9.01 5.52
C LEU A 46 -2.58 -9.10 4.46
N LEU A 47 -2.16 -7.96 3.91
CA LEU A 47 -1.12 -7.82 2.90
C LEU A 47 -0.10 -6.74 3.32
N PRO A 48 0.61 -6.91 4.46
CA PRO A 48 1.50 -5.89 5.02
C PRO A 48 2.63 -5.50 4.07
N SER A 49 3.12 -6.44 3.25
CA SER A 49 4.17 -6.17 2.25
C SER A 49 3.70 -5.22 1.15
N VAL A 50 2.42 -5.29 0.76
CA VAL A 50 1.82 -4.37 -0.22
C VAL A 50 1.69 -2.99 0.39
N GLN A 51 1.15 -2.88 1.62
CA GLN A 51 1.04 -1.59 2.32
C GLN A 51 2.41 -0.94 2.50
N GLN A 52 3.43 -1.71 2.87
CA GLN A 52 4.80 -1.22 2.96
C GLN A 52 5.28 -0.68 1.62
N HIS A 53 5.13 -1.43 0.53
CA HIS A 53 5.58 -0.99 -0.79
C HIS A 53 4.86 0.30 -1.23
N LEU A 54 3.55 0.40 -0.96
CA LEU A 54 2.76 1.60 -1.23
C LEU A 54 3.20 2.82 -0.40
N ASN A 55 3.80 2.61 0.78
CA ASN A 55 4.35 3.72 1.57
C ASN A 55 5.65 4.29 0.98
N HIS A 56 6.36 3.51 0.16
CA HIS A 56 7.69 3.85 -0.33
C HIS A 56 7.76 4.10 -1.85
N CYS A 57 6.81 3.58 -2.64
CA CYS A 57 6.82 3.66 -4.09
C CYS A 57 5.66 4.52 -4.62
N PRO A 58 5.90 5.79 -4.98
CA PRO A 58 4.85 6.70 -5.46
C PRO A 58 4.11 6.20 -6.71
N ALA A 59 4.80 5.44 -7.57
CA ALA A 59 4.18 4.88 -8.77
C ALA A 59 3.11 3.85 -8.40
N CYS A 60 3.41 2.90 -7.50
CA CYS A 60 2.44 1.90 -7.06
C CYS A 60 1.29 2.55 -6.27
N THR A 61 1.55 3.60 -5.49
CA THR A 61 0.51 4.38 -4.80
C THR A 61 -0.45 5.01 -5.80
N GLN A 62 0.07 5.68 -6.82
CA GLN A 62 -0.74 6.34 -7.84
C GLN A 62 -1.62 5.34 -8.61
N GLU A 63 -1.08 4.17 -8.92
CA GLU A 63 -1.79 3.10 -9.63
C GLU A 63 -2.91 2.52 -8.77
N PHE A 64 -2.64 2.30 -7.47
CA PHE A 64 -3.65 1.88 -6.51
C PHE A 64 -4.78 2.91 -6.36
N GLU A 65 -4.45 4.20 -6.21
CA GLU A 65 -5.44 5.28 -6.13
C GLU A 65 -6.30 5.36 -7.41
N THR A 66 -5.67 5.19 -8.57
CA THR A 66 -6.35 5.16 -9.87
C THR A 66 -7.31 3.98 -9.97
N LEU A 67 -6.87 2.79 -9.56
CA LEU A 67 -7.69 1.58 -9.50
C LEU A 67 -8.92 1.80 -8.59
N LEU A 68 -8.71 2.28 -7.36
CA LEU A 68 -9.81 2.57 -6.42
C LEU A 68 -10.79 3.59 -6.97
N PHE A 69 -10.31 4.67 -7.59
CA PHE A 69 -11.17 5.67 -8.21
C PHE A 69 -12.07 5.04 -9.29
N MET A 70 -11.50 4.19 -10.14
CA MET A 70 -12.23 3.52 -11.21
C MET A 70 -13.23 2.51 -10.68
N LEU A 71 -12.87 1.70 -9.68
CA LEU A 71 -13.79 0.74 -9.05
C LEU A 71 -14.97 1.44 -8.38
N GLN A 72 -14.71 2.50 -7.62
CA GLN A 72 -15.77 3.29 -6.99
C GLN A 72 -16.68 3.97 -8.01
N LYS A 73 -16.11 4.43 -9.13
CA LYS A 73 -16.89 5.00 -10.23
C LYS A 73 -17.78 3.93 -10.86
N ALA A 74 -17.23 2.76 -11.16
CA ALA A 74 -17.98 1.64 -11.73
C ALA A 74 -19.10 1.16 -10.80
N ALA A 75 -18.85 1.07 -9.50
CA ALA A 75 -19.87 0.70 -8.51
C ALA A 75 -21.07 1.65 -8.52
N ARG A 76 -20.82 2.98 -8.53
CA ARG A 76 -21.89 3.99 -8.62
C ARG A 76 -22.68 3.90 -9.94
N GLU A 77 -22.00 3.62 -11.05
CA GLU A 77 -22.67 3.45 -12.34
C GLU A 77 -23.54 2.19 -12.37
N ALA A 78 -23.10 1.11 -11.69
CA ALA A 78 -23.88 -0.11 -11.52
C ALA A 78 -25.12 0.08 -10.65
N ASP A 79 -25.06 0.91 -9.59
CA ASP A 79 -26.20 1.24 -8.73
C ASP A 79 -27.27 2.11 -9.42
N ILE A 80 -26.98 2.66 -10.61
CA ILE A 80 -27.91 3.48 -11.41
C ILE A 80 -28.67 2.61 -12.45
N LEU A 81 -28.26 1.35 -12.66
CA LEU A 81 -28.89 0.37 -13.54
C LEU A 81 -29.76 -0.62 -12.75
#